data_AF-A0ABD5V4Y3-F1
#
_entry.id   AF-A0ABD5V4Y3-F1
#
_cell.length_a   1.000
_cell.length_b   1.000
_cell.length_c   1.000
_cell.angle_alpha   90.00
_cell.angle_beta   90.00
_cell.angle_gamma   90.00
#
_symmetry.space_group_name_H-M   'P 1'
#
loop_
_entity.id
_entity.type
_entity.pdbx_description
1 polymer ?
#
loop_
_entity_poly.entity_id
_entity_poly.type
_entity_poly.pdbx_seq_one_letter_code
_entity_poly.pdbx_strand_id
1 'polypeptide(L)'
;MTPTVRIVAAASARSERYAAALDVERRHAAEWNPDAVDGSVDVVLFDPATVDRGTIAADRADRGWSYRAIPMDGDVEATARRVERAADGRRLERAIDGRFDAISRSVPEADRPSVSVPASLDPESFRELYEAL
;
A
#
# COMPACT_ATOMS: atom_id res chain seq x y z
N MET A 1 -11.98 -5.50 5.78
CA MET A 1 -11.31 -4.19 5.78
C MET A 1 -10.87 -3.91 4.35
N THR A 2 -11.22 -2.76 3.77
CA THR A 2 -10.87 -2.33 2.40
C THR A 2 -9.42 -1.81 2.40
N PRO A 3 -8.61 -2.02 1.34
CA PRO A 3 -7.21 -1.63 1.38
C PRO A 3 -7.12 -0.11 1.39
N THR A 4 -6.32 0.46 2.28
CA THR A 4 -6.16 1.92 2.32
C THR A 4 -5.13 2.30 1.26
N VAL A 5 -5.57 2.38 0.01
CA VAL A 5 -4.76 2.90 -1.09
C VAL A 5 -4.97 4.41 -1.18
N ARG A 6 -3.88 5.16 -1.28
CA ARG A 6 -3.91 6.60 -1.52
C ARG A 6 -3.31 6.91 -2.88
N ILE A 7 -4.07 7.62 -3.71
CA ILE A 7 -3.59 8.13 -4.99
C ILE A 7 -3.07 9.56 -4.81
N VAL A 8 -1.84 9.81 -5.24
CA VAL A 8 -1.18 11.12 -5.22
C VAL A 8 -0.79 11.52 -6.65
N ALA A 9 -1.59 12.37 -7.28
CA ALA A 9 -1.37 12.82 -8.65
C ALA A 9 -2.06 14.15 -8.94
N ALA A 10 -1.56 14.91 -9.93
CA ALA A 10 -2.29 16.05 -10.49
C ALA A 10 -3.62 15.60 -11.14
N ALA A 11 -4.62 16.48 -11.14
CA ALA A 11 -5.93 16.22 -11.74
C ALA A 11 -5.77 15.86 -13.22
N SER A 12 -5.98 14.58 -13.56
CA SER A 12 -5.73 14.06 -14.90
C SER A 12 -6.60 12.84 -15.20
N ALA A 13 -6.92 12.64 -16.48
CA ALA A 13 -7.66 11.46 -16.93
C ALA A 13 -6.94 10.14 -16.57
N ARG A 14 -5.61 10.16 -16.47
CA ARG A 14 -4.82 9.00 -16.04
C ARG A 14 -5.10 8.64 -14.59
N SER A 15 -5.07 9.62 -13.69
CA SER A 15 -5.33 9.39 -12.27
C SER A 15 -6.80 9.03 -11.98
N GLU A 16 -7.75 9.52 -12.79
CA GLU A 16 -9.15 9.08 -12.74
C GLU A 16 -9.32 7.61 -13.15
N ARG A 17 -8.62 7.17 -14.20
CA ARG A 17 -8.63 5.74 -14.61
C ARG A 17 -8.09 4.84 -13.50
N TYR A 18 -7.04 5.27 -12.81
CA TYR A 18 -6.50 4.53 -11.67
C TYR A 18 -7.46 4.49 -10.48
N ALA A 19 -8.11 5.61 -10.15
CA ALA A 19 -9.11 5.66 -9.09
C ALA A 19 -10.30 4.75 -9.38
N ALA A 20 -10.77 4.74 -10.63
CA ALA A 20 -11.85 3.88 -11.08
C ALA A 20 -11.45 2.38 -11.10
N ALA A 21 -10.22 2.06 -11.53
CA ALA A 21 -9.74 0.69 -11.56
C ALA A 21 -9.55 0.09 -10.17
N LEU A 22 -9.18 0.92 -9.19
CA LEU A 22 -8.94 0.50 -7.81
C LEU A 22 -10.17 0.69 -6.89
N ASP A 23 -11.21 1.35 -7.38
CA ASP A 23 -12.39 1.78 -6.61
C ASP A 23 -12.01 2.52 -5.31
N VAL A 24 -11.09 3.49 -5.41
CA VAL A 24 -10.56 4.24 -4.24
C VAL A 24 -10.70 5.75 -4.35
N GLU A 25 -10.74 6.40 -3.19
CA GLU A 25 -10.69 7.86 -3.08
C GLU A 25 -9.35 8.41 -3.57
N ARG A 26 -9.43 9.49 -4.34
CA ARG A 26 -8.30 10.22 -4.90
C ARG A 26 -8.05 11.48 -4.06
N ARG A 27 -6.78 11.80 -3.78
CA ARG A 27 -6.37 13.15 -3.35
C ARG A 27 -5.57 13.86 -4.43
N HIS A 28 -5.71 15.18 -4.52
CA HIS A 28 -4.89 15.95 -5.45
C HIS A 28 -3.45 16.02 -4.96
N ALA A 29 -2.47 16.00 -5.87
CA ALA A 29 -1.07 16.19 -5.51
C ALA A 29 -0.82 17.53 -4.79
N ALA A 30 -1.58 18.58 -5.11
CA ALA A 30 -1.51 19.86 -4.39
C ALA A 30 -2.10 19.79 -2.97
N GLU A 31 -3.01 18.84 -2.72
CA GLU A 31 -3.59 18.54 -1.41
C GLU A 31 -2.82 17.45 -0.67
N TRP A 32 -1.80 16.87 -1.31
CA TRP A 32 -0.88 15.97 -0.64
C TRP A 32 -0.09 16.79 0.35
N ASN A 33 -0.58 16.75 1.58
CA ASN A 33 0.14 17.23 2.73
C ASN A 33 0.88 16.02 3.33
N PRO A 34 2.19 15.87 3.04
CA PRO A 34 3.02 14.85 3.65
C PRO A 34 3.23 15.10 5.15
N ASP A 35 2.57 16.08 5.79
CA ASP A 35 2.46 16.22 7.25
C ASP A 35 1.07 15.86 7.82
N ALA A 36 0.05 15.67 6.97
CA ALA A 36 -1.29 15.25 7.42
C ALA A 36 -1.24 13.83 8.00
N VAL A 37 -1.40 13.70 9.33
CA VAL A 37 -1.36 12.44 10.07
C VAL A 37 -2.63 11.65 9.77
N ASP A 38 -2.64 10.89 8.68
CA ASP A 38 -3.74 9.99 8.37
C ASP A 38 -3.26 8.54 8.51
N GLY A 39 -3.75 7.88 9.55
CA GLY A 39 -3.27 6.58 10.02
C GLY A 39 -3.56 5.44 9.02
N SER A 40 -2.55 4.60 8.82
CA SER A 40 -2.60 3.31 8.11
C SER A 40 -2.90 3.37 6.61
N VAL A 41 -2.09 4.10 5.84
CA VAL A 41 -2.01 3.88 4.39
C VAL A 41 -1.22 2.58 4.13
N ASP A 42 -1.80 1.66 3.34
CA ASP A 42 -1.14 0.43 2.91
C ASP A 42 -0.22 0.69 1.71
N VAL A 43 -0.76 1.44 0.74
CA VAL A 43 -0.12 1.72 -0.54
C VAL A 43 -0.32 3.18 -0.92
N VAL A 44 0.75 3.81 -1.38
CA VAL A 44 0.71 5.11 -2.06
C VAL A 44 0.98 4.88 -3.54
N LEU A 45 -0.04 5.11 -4.37
CA LEU A 45 0.08 5.13 -5.82
C LEU A 45 0.34 6.58 -6.27
N PHE A 46 1.53 6.87 -6.80
CA PHE A 46 1.91 8.25 -7.15
C PHE A 46 2.20 8.41 -8.64
N ASP A 47 1.88 9.58 -9.19
CA ASP A 47 2.26 9.92 -10.56
C ASP A 47 3.69 10.53 -10.56
N PRO A 48 4.70 9.83 -11.12
CA PRO A 48 6.08 10.30 -11.13
C PRO A 48 6.29 11.58 -11.96
N ALA A 49 5.32 11.97 -12.80
CA ALA A 49 5.36 13.25 -13.50
C ALA A 49 5.01 14.44 -12.59
N THR A 50 4.45 14.17 -11.41
CA THR A 50 3.92 15.20 -10.49
C THR A 50 4.58 15.17 -9.12
N VAL A 51 5.05 13.99 -8.69
CA VAL A 51 5.72 13.77 -7.41
C VAL A 51 6.93 12.88 -7.65
N ASP A 52 8.12 13.35 -7.26
CA ASP A 52 9.35 12.57 -7.40
C ASP A 52 9.48 11.51 -6.29
N ARG A 53 10.26 10.46 -6.58
CA ARG A 53 10.51 9.35 -5.66
C ARG A 53 11.24 9.77 -4.38
N GLY A 54 12.05 10.81 -4.42
CA GLY A 54 12.78 11.33 -3.27
C GLY A 54 11.83 11.92 -2.24
N THR A 55 10.84 12.69 -2.69
CA THR A 55 9.82 13.25 -1.79
C THR A 55 8.99 12.15 -1.12
N ILE A 56 8.65 11.07 -1.84
CA ILE A 56 7.98 9.90 -1.25
C ILE A 56 8.88 9.18 -0.22
N ALA A 57 10.17 9.01 -0.53
CA ALA A 57 11.10 8.34 0.37
C ALA A 57 11.37 9.16 1.66
N ALA A 58 11.46 10.49 1.54
CA ALA A 58 11.63 11.40 2.66
C ALA A 58 10.40 11.36 3.61
N ASP A 59 9.19 11.43 3.07
CA ASP A 59 7.94 11.30 3.85
C ASP A 59 7.89 9.97 4.63
N ARG A 60 8.28 8.87 3.97
CA ARG A 60 8.34 7.55 4.60
C ARG A 60 9.32 7.52 5.78
N ALA A 61 10.48 8.16 5.63
CA ALA A 61 11.53 8.20 6.66
C ALA A 61 11.12 9.07 7.85
N ASP A 62 10.61 10.27 7.61
CA ASP A 62 10.29 11.25 8.66
C ASP A 62 9.15 10.78 9.57
N ARG A 63 8.19 10.04 9.02
CA ARG A 63 7.00 9.60 9.77
C ARG A 63 7.10 8.20 10.37
N GLY A 64 8.13 7.44 10.02
CA GLY A 64 8.18 6.01 10.31
C GLY A 64 7.00 5.23 9.68
N TRP A 65 6.39 5.79 8.63
CA TRP A 65 5.27 5.13 7.96
C TRP A 65 5.78 3.92 7.17
N SER A 66 5.02 2.84 7.21
CA SER A 66 5.30 1.62 6.45
C SER A 66 4.20 1.40 5.42
N TYR A 67 4.19 2.24 4.39
CA TYR A 67 3.42 2.01 3.17
C TYR A 67 4.33 1.55 2.02
N ARG A 68 3.75 0.87 1.04
CA ARG A 68 4.42 0.57 -0.23
C ARG A 68 4.17 1.72 -1.21
N ALA A 69 5.23 2.29 -1.77
CA ALA A 69 5.12 3.31 -2.81
C ALA A 69 5.17 2.65 -4.18
N ILE A 70 4.16 2.89 -5.02
CA ILE A 70 4.07 2.35 -6.38
C ILE A 70 3.92 3.52 -7.34
N PRO A 71 4.81 3.67 -8.34
CA PRO A 71 4.62 4.67 -9.38
C PRO A 71 3.51 4.23 -10.33
N MET A 72 2.68 5.17 -10.78
CA MET A 72 1.81 4.96 -11.93
C MET A 72 2.67 4.69 -13.17
N ASP A 73 2.32 3.66 -13.93
CA ASP A 73 2.90 3.39 -15.25
C ASP A 73 1.81 3.43 -16.34
N GLY A 74 2.18 3.13 -17.59
CA GLY A 74 1.27 3.19 -18.74
C GLY A 74 0.21 2.08 -18.75
N ASP A 75 0.40 1.03 -17.96
CA ASP A 75 -0.48 -0.14 -17.89
C ASP A 75 -1.30 -0.09 -16.60
N VAL A 76 -2.52 0.45 -16.73
CA VAL A 76 -3.42 0.68 -15.60
C VAL A 76 -3.78 -0.63 -14.90
N GLU A 77 -4.01 -1.71 -15.66
CA GLU A 77 -4.43 -2.99 -15.09
C GLU A 77 -3.27 -3.66 -14.37
N ALA A 78 -2.08 -3.71 -14.99
CA ALA A 78 -0.90 -4.27 -14.34
C ALA A 78 -0.52 -3.51 -13.07
N THR A 79 -0.59 -2.18 -13.09
CA THR A 79 -0.34 -1.36 -11.91
C THR A 79 -1.41 -1.55 -10.84
N ALA A 80 -2.70 -1.65 -11.21
CA ALA A 80 -3.77 -1.91 -10.24
C ALA A 80 -3.58 -3.26 -9.54
N ARG A 81 -3.28 -4.32 -10.28
CA ARG A 81 -2.93 -5.63 -9.69
C ARG A 81 -1.72 -5.55 -8.77
N ARG A 82 -0.69 -4.77 -9.13
CA ARG A 82 0.49 -4.54 -8.27
C ARG A 82 0.12 -3.83 -6.97
N VAL A 83 -0.79 -2.86 -7.02
CA VAL A 83 -1.33 -2.15 -5.85
C VAL A 83 -2.12 -3.08 -4.94
N GLU A 84 -3.03 -3.88 -5.50
CA GLU A 84 -3.80 -4.87 -4.74
C GLU A 84 -2.90 -5.87 -4.02
N ARG A 85 -1.93 -6.43 -4.75
CA ARG A 85 -0.93 -7.34 -4.18
C ARG A 85 -0.11 -6.69 -3.08
N ALA A 86 0.32 -5.45 -3.25
CA ALA A 86 1.07 -4.74 -2.22
C ALA A 86 0.21 -4.49 -0.97
N ALA A 87 -1.07 -4.15 -1.13
CA ALA A 87 -1.97 -3.96 0.01
C ALA A 87 -2.25 -5.28 0.75
N ASP A 88 -2.47 -6.37 0.01
CA ASP A 88 -2.65 -7.70 0.58
C ASP A 88 -1.38 -8.21 1.28
N GLY A 89 -0.21 -7.96 0.71
CA GLY A 89 1.09 -8.22 1.36
C GLY A 89 1.23 -7.50 2.69
N ARG A 90 0.89 -6.20 2.75
CA ARG A 90 0.96 -5.41 3.99
C ARG A 90 0.00 -5.91 5.06
N ARG A 91 -1.18 -6.40 4.68
CA ARG A 91 -2.14 -6.99 5.62
C ARG A 91 -1.63 -8.31 6.18
N LEU A 92 -1.07 -9.15 5.32
CA LEU A 92 -0.46 -10.40 5.74
C LEU A 92 0.70 -10.14 6.71
N GLU A 93 1.59 -9.20 6.39
CA GLU A 93 2.68 -8.76 7.28
C GLU A 93 2.13 -8.32 8.65
N ARG A 94 1.13 -7.43 8.70
CA ARG A 94 0.52 -7.00 9.98
C ARG A 94 -0.17 -8.13 10.74
N ALA A 95 -0.81 -9.07 10.04
CA ALA A 95 -1.44 -10.22 10.67
C ALA A 95 -0.39 -11.14 11.31
N ILE A 96 0.73 -11.35 10.62
CA ILE A 96 1.90 -12.09 11.12
C ILE A 96 2.48 -11.38 12.34
N ASP A 97 2.78 -10.09 12.24
CA ASP A 97 3.32 -9.28 13.35
C ASP A 97 2.40 -9.33 14.57
N GLY A 98 1.09 -9.14 14.36
CA GLY A 98 0.09 -9.23 15.42
C GLY A 98 0.01 -10.62 16.06
N ARG A 99 0.19 -11.68 15.28
CA ARG A 99 0.25 -13.06 15.81
C ARG A 99 1.51 -13.26 16.65
N PHE A 100 2.68 -12.81 16.17
CA PHE A 100 3.94 -12.90 16.91
C PHE A 100 3.90 -12.09 18.21
N ASP A 101 3.34 -10.89 18.18
CA ASP A 101 3.14 -10.06 19.38
C ASP A 101 2.26 -10.77 20.41
N ALA A 102 1.15 -11.38 19.97
CA ALA A 102 0.25 -12.10 20.85
C ALA A 102 0.91 -13.35 21.45
N ILE A 103 1.72 -14.08 20.67
CA ILE A 103 2.54 -15.19 21.17
C ILE A 103 3.54 -14.69 22.22
N SER A 104 4.24 -13.59 21.93
CA SER A 104 5.24 -13.00 22.83
C SER A 104 4.64 -12.52 24.15
N ARG A 105 3.37 -12.08 24.13
CA ARG A 105 2.59 -11.72 25.32
C ARG A 105 1.86 -12.89 25.97
N SER A 106 2.11 -14.13 25.50
CA SER A 106 1.48 -15.35 26.00
C SER A 106 -0.07 -15.32 25.96
N VAL A 107 -0.64 -14.62 24.98
CA VAL A 107 -2.09 -14.61 24.75
C VAL A 107 -2.58 -16.04 24.44
N PRO A 108 -3.72 -16.50 24.99
CA PRO A 108 -4.28 -17.82 24.69
C PRO A 108 -4.51 -18.03 23.19
N GLU A 109 -4.36 -19.27 22.72
CA GLU A 109 -4.42 -19.55 21.29
C GLU A 109 -5.75 -19.14 20.62
N ALA A 110 -6.86 -19.31 21.34
CA ALA A 110 -8.20 -18.94 20.89
C ALA A 110 -8.37 -17.42 20.67
N ASP A 111 -7.55 -16.59 21.33
CA ASP A 111 -7.67 -15.13 21.31
C ASP A 111 -6.62 -14.46 20.42
N ARG A 112 -5.64 -15.20 19.88
CA ARG A 112 -4.63 -14.59 19.01
C ARG A 112 -5.19 -14.39 17.59
N PRO A 113 -4.78 -13.31 16.91
CA PRO A 113 -5.27 -13.00 15.56
C PRO A 113 -5.00 -14.16 14.60
N SER A 114 -5.87 -14.34 13.61
CA SER A 114 -5.67 -15.32 12.55
C SER A 114 -4.77 -14.75 11.45
N VAL A 115 -4.01 -15.64 10.81
CA VAL A 115 -3.18 -15.31 9.65
C VAL A 115 -3.69 -16.15 8.48
N SER A 116 -4.07 -15.49 7.40
CA SER A 116 -4.50 -16.12 6.15
C SER A 116 -3.77 -15.48 4.99
N VAL A 117 -3.28 -16.29 4.06
CA VAL A 117 -2.60 -15.81 2.85
C VAL A 117 -3.68 -15.46 1.81
N PRO A 118 -3.76 -14.19 1.37
CA PRO A 118 -4.67 -13.79 0.30
C PRO A 118 -4.35 -14.51 -1.01
N ALA A 119 -5.38 -14.86 -1.78
CA ALA A 119 -5.20 -15.54 -3.08
C ALA A 119 -4.43 -14.70 -4.12
N SER A 120 -4.43 -13.37 -3.96
CA SER A 120 -3.63 -12.42 -4.74
C SER A 120 -2.11 -12.55 -4.52
N LEU A 121 -1.70 -13.23 -3.44
CA LEU A 121 -0.29 -13.49 -3.10
C LEU A 121 0.08 -14.94 -3.43
N ASP A 122 -0.17 -15.36 -4.66
CA ASP A 122 0.37 -16.62 -5.16
C ASP A 122 1.93 -16.61 -5.13
N PRO A 123 2.60 -17.77 -5.23
CA PRO A 123 4.06 -17.85 -5.14
C PRO A 123 4.82 -16.99 -6.15
N GLU A 124 4.27 -16.78 -7.35
CA GLU A 124 4.87 -15.95 -8.39
C GLU A 124 4.74 -14.46 -8.05
N SER A 125 3.57 -14.07 -7.53
CA SER A 125 3.30 -12.74 -6.99
C SER A 125 4.21 -12.37 -5.80
N PHE A 126 4.55 -13.33 -4.93
CA PHE A 126 5.53 -13.14 -3.85
C PHE A 126 6.92 -12.80 -4.39
N ARG A 127 7.34 -13.48 -5.45
CA ARG A 127 8.65 -13.27 -6.08
C ARG A 127 8.77 -11.84 -6.62
N GLU A 128 7.75 -11.35 -7.31
CA GLU A 128 7.71 -9.97 -7.82
C GLU A 128 7.77 -8.90 -6.71
N LEU A 129 7.16 -9.16 -5.55
CA LEU A 129 7.15 -8.23 -4.42
C LEU A 129 8.52 -8.07 -3.73
N TYR A 130 9.36 -9.11 -3.75
CA TYR A 130 10.64 -9.15 -3.02
C TYR A 130 11.88 -9.10 -3.92
N GLU A 131 11.79 -9.44 -5.21
CA GLU A 131 12.91 -9.28 -6.16
C GLU A 131 13.02 -7.86 -6.74
N ALA A 132 12.01 -7.00 -6.53
CA ALA A 132 12.01 -5.61 -7.00
C ALA A 132 12.64 -4.59 -6.01
N LEU A 133 13.28 -5.07 -4.94
CA LEU A 133 14.04 -4.28 -3.96
C LEU A 133 15.53 -4.27 -4.31
#